data_AF-A0A812V6L1-F1
#
_entry.id   AF-A0A812V6L1-F1
#
_cell.length_a   1.000
_cell.length_b   1.000
_cell.length_c   1.000
_cell.angle_alpha   90.00
_cell.angle_beta   90.00
_cell.angle_gamma   90.00
#
_symmetry.space_group_name_H-M   'P 1'
#
loop_
_entity.id
_entity.type
_entity.pdbx_description
1 polymer ?
#
loop_
_entity_poly.entity_id
_entity_poly.type
_entity_poly.pdbx_seq_one_letter_code
_entity_poly.pdbx_strand_id
1 'polypeptide(L)'
;MPNYVKVKANADKLFAEDDAQNFCCEATCATHTCDESQGLAVDPKKLHLTDVSDQKCCSATCSAFSSCPDGYAVPASKENAIGSTKQECCEPLCSAFHCSPGWKPDPVKVTALQHSDEACCQKTCAKYKCGKGWKKKAGTDDFVGVDDSTCCEKTCEQYQDKCTGDYAPNPALNNTAGNTANVCCKKTCALFSCNAGQIKPNAKEIIDESEDACCEAAECAVFRGKKVIDGGCNGLDKEKCAASKLELKNTDTNNTDELACTWRGDYGICSVGKPKPLSCSD
;
A
#
# COMPACT_ATOMS: atom_id res chain seq x y z
N MET A 1 -7.10 7.24 62.47
CA MET A 1 -6.52 7.92 63.65
C MET A 1 -6.76 9.40 63.46
N PRO A 2 -7.37 10.11 64.41
CA PRO A 2 -7.66 11.53 64.23
C PRO A 2 -6.36 12.36 64.25
N ASN A 3 -6.22 13.28 63.29
CA ASN A 3 -5.04 14.11 63.08
C ASN A 3 -5.01 15.31 64.03
N TYR A 4 -4.84 15.06 65.33
CA TYR A 4 -4.68 16.11 66.34
C TYR A 4 -3.23 16.18 66.84
N VAL A 5 -2.73 17.39 67.08
CA VAL A 5 -1.41 17.63 67.69
C VAL A 5 -1.63 17.98 69.17
N LYS A 6 -1.01 17.23 70.10
CA LYS A 6 -1.10 17.52 71.55
C LYS A 6 -0.37 18.83 71.86
N VAL A 7 -1.10 19.85 72.33
CA VAL A 7 -0.57 21.21 72.54
C VAL A 7 0.24 21.36 73.84
N LYS A 8 0.09 20.46 74.82
CA LYS A 8 0.88 20.49 76.06
C LYS A 8 1.31 19.10 76.52
N ALA A 9 2.62 18.90 76.69
CA ALA A 9 3.12 17.83 77.54
C ALA A 9 2.56 18.07 78.95
N ASN A 10 1.79 17.11 79.50
CA ASN A 10 1.13 17.10 80.83
C ASN A 10 -0.39 17.40 80.90
N ALA A 11 -1.12 17.52 79.78
CA ALA A 11 -2.57 17.72 79.85
C ALA A 11 -3.31 16.53 80.52
N ASP A 12 -2.79 15.32 80.35
CA ASP A 12 -3.30 14.06 80.90
C ASP A 12 -3.31 13.99 82.44
N LYS A 13 -2.69 14.97 83.14
CA LYS A 13 -2.60 15.01 84.62
C LYS A 13 -3.55 16.01 85.28
N LEU A 14 -4.24 16.85 84.51
CA LEU A 14 -4.95 18.01 85.05
C LEU A 14 -6.48 17.97 84.87
N PHE A 15 -7.02 17.08 84.04
CA PHE A 15 -8.46 17.02 83.74
C PHE A 15 -8.97 15.58 83.64
N ALA A 16 -10.24 15.36 84.00
CA ALA A 16 -10.94 14.08 83.83
C ALA A 16 -11.11 13.77 82.32
N GLU A 17 -11.08 12.49 81.94
CA GLU A 17 -10.96 12.02 80.54
C GLU A 17 -11.98 12.61 79.56
N ASP A 18 -13.17 13.00 80.05
CA ASP A 18 -14.26 13.50 79.20
C ASP A 18 -14.18 15.02 78.92
N ASP A 19 -13.54 15.82 79.78
CA ASP A 19 -13.36 17.27 79.60
C ASP A 19 -12.02 17.63 78.95
N ALA A 20 -11.07 16.68 78.90
CA ALA A 20 -9.76 16.87 78.30
C ALA A 20 -9.82 16.98 76.76
N GLN A 21 -10.82 16.38 76.09
CA GLN A 21 -10.92 16.40 74.62
C GLN A 21 -11.16 17.81 74.05
N ASN A 22 -11.94 18.65 74.74
CA ASN A 22 -12.23 20.02 74.28
C ASN A 22 -11.07 21.00 74.53
N PHE A 23 -10.10 20.65 75.40
CA PHE A 23 -8.97 21.52 75.75
C PHE A 23 -7.62 21.06 75.18
N CYS A 24 -7.51 19.85 74.61
CA CYS A 24 -6.22 19.28 74.21
C CYS A 24 -5.91 19.33 72.72
N CYS A 25 -6.90 19.56 71.86
CA CYS A 25 -6.77 19.39 70.43
C CYS A 25 -7.07 20.70 69.70
N GLU A 26 -6.03 21.39 69.22
CA GLU A 26 -6.22 22.47 68.24
C GLU A 26 -6.64 21.86 66.90
N ALA A 27 -7.65 22.46 66.25
CA ALA A 27 -8.01 22.10 64.89
C ALA A 27 -6.81 22.33 63.98
N THR A 28 -6.56 21.40 63.06
CA THR A 28 -5.51 21.55 62.05
C THR A 28 -6.15 21.61 60.67
N CYS A 29 -5.39 22.01 59.66
CA CYS A 29 -5.86 21.96 58.29
C CYS A 29 -6.31 20.56 57.84
N ALA A 30 -5.91 19.49 58.55
CA ALA A 30 -6.41 18.14 58.29
C ALA A 30 -7.91 17.95 58.57
N THR A 31 -8.52 18.83 59.37
CA THR A 31 -9.97 18.81 59.67
C THR A 31 -10.73 19.94 58.97
N HIS A 32 -10.05 20.77 58.18
CA HIS A 32 -10.65 21.92 57.49
C HIS A 32 -11.31 21.48 56.18
N THR A 33 -12.48 22.03 55.86
CA THR A 33 -13.17 21.82 54.58
C THR A 33 -13.00 23.06 53.73
N CYS A 34 -12.40 22.90 52.54
CA CYS A 34 -12.21 24.00 51.60
C CYS A 34 -13.49 24.27 50.79
N ASP A 35 -13.68 25.53 50.39
CA ASP A 35 -14.77 25.92 49.49
C ASP A 35 -14.52 25.42 48.06
N GLU A 36 -15.04 24.24 47.73
CA GLU A 36 -14.93 23.65 46.38
C GLU A 36 -15.58 24.52 45.30
N SER A 37 -16.54 25.39 45.65
CA SER A 37 -17.17 26.31 44.69
C SER A 37 -16.21 27.38 44.18
N GLN A 38 -15.12 27.63 44.92
CA GLN A 38 -14.01 28.50 44.53
C GLN A 38 -12.86 27.74 43.87
N GLY A 39 -12.99 26.43 43.66
CA GLY A 39 -11.92 25.55 43.19
C GLY A 39 -10.75 25.51 44.18
N LEU A 40 -11.05 25.29 45.45
CA LEU A 40 -10.07 25.11 46.52
C LEU A 40 -10.09 23.66 47.03
N ALA A 41 -8.92 23.11 47.30
CA ALA A 41 -8.76 21.80 47.96
C ALA A 41 -7.74 21.88 49.10
N VAL A 42 -7.87 21.01 50.10
CA VAL A 42 -6.94 20.94 51.24
C VAL A 42 -5.57 20.57 50.73
N ASP A 43 -4.56 21.40 51.02
CA ASP A 43 -3.19 21.14 50.61
C ASP A 43 -2.54 20.07 51.51
N PRO A 44 -2.15 18.89 50.99
CA PRO A 44 -1.52 17.85 51.78
C PRO A 44 -0.25 18.31 52.51
N LYS A 45 0.43 19.36 52.00
CA LYS A 45 1.63 19.92 52.62
C LYS A 45 1.31 20.80 53.82
N LYS A 46 0.07 21.27 53.96
CA LYS A 46 -0.39 22.21 54.99
C LYS A 46 -1.19 21.56 56.12
N LEU A 47 -1.40 20.23 56.07
CA LEU A 47 -2.23 19.48 57.04
C LEU A 47 -1.88 19.71 58.52
N HIS A 48 -0.64 20.09 58.83
CA HIS A 48 -0.13 20.28 60.20
C HIS A 48 -0.32 21.71 60.74
N LEU A 49 -0.77 22.67 59.92
CA LEU A 49 -0.99 24.03 60.38
C LEU A 49 -2.22 24.08 61.29
N THR A 50 -2.10 24.75 62.44
CA THR A 50 -3.17 24.87 63.45
C THR A 50 -4.06 26.10 63.28
N ASP A 51 -3.70 27.02 62.39
CA ASP A 51 -4.51 28.19 62.06
C ASP A 51 -5.44 27.88 60.88
N VAL A 52 -6.61 27.33 61.22
CA VAL A 52 -7.59 26.82 60.26
C VAL A 52 -8.35 27.94 59.55
N SER A 53 -8.03 28.15 58.28
CA SER A 53 -8.73 29.05 57.36
C SER A 53 -8.46 28.64 55.92
N ASP A 54 -9.32 29.01 54.97
CA ASP A 54 -9.11 28.68 53.55
C ASP A 54 -7.77 29.21 53.03
N GLN A 55 -7.39 30.42 53.43
CA GLN A 55 -6.12 31.03 53.03
C GLN A 55 -4.89 30.23 53.49
N LYS A 56 -4.98 29.58 54.65
CA LYS A 56 -3.86 28.82 55.25
C LYS A 56 -3.89 27.34 54.94
N CYS A 57 -5.08 26.75 54.80
CA CYS A 57 -5.24 25.30 54.65
C CYS A 57 -5.43 24.86 53.21
N CYS A 58 -6.01 25.72 52.37
CA CYS A 58 -6.39 25.36 51.03
C CYS A 58 -5.37 25.86 50.00
N SER A 59 -5.39 25.24 48.84
CA SER A 59 -4.67 25.65 47.64
C SER A 59 -5.62 25.56 46.45
N ALA A 60 -5.43 26.43 45.46
CA ALA A 60 -6.22 26.40 44.23
C ALA A 60 -6.06 25.06 43.50
N THR A 61 -7.17 24.55 42.99
CA THR A 61 -7.19 23.43 42.05
C THR A 61 -7.16 23.95 40.62
N CYS A 62 -6.86 23.07 39.67
CA CYS A 62 -6.83 23.45 38.27
C CYS A 62 -8.18 23.86 37.70
N SER A 63 -9.30 23.50 38.32
CA SER A 63 -10.63 24.03 38.00
C SER A 63 -10.76 25.53 38.28
N ALA A 64 -9.99 26.09 39.22
CA ALA A 64 -9.92 27.53 39.47
C ALA A 64 -8.96 28.26 38.50
N PHE A 65 -8.22 27.54 37.65
CA PHE A 65 -7.25 28.14 36.74
C PHE A 65 -7.98 28.85 35.58
N SER A 66 -7.91 30.20 35.59
CA SER A 66 -8.76 31.08 34.76
C SER A 66 -8.80 30.80 33.26
N SER A 67 -7.68 30.36 32.65
CA SER A 67 -7.65 29.89 31.25
C SER A 67 -6.29 29.30 30.91
N CYS A 68 -6.29 28.23 30.11
CA CYS A 68 -5.08 27.76 29.45
C CYS A 68 -4.78 28.60 28.20
N PRO A 69 -3.51 28.81 27.84
CA PRO A 69 -3.15 29.48 26.59
C PRO A 69 -3.66 28.73 25.35
N ASP A 70 -3.69 29.41 24.21
CA ASP A 70 -4.07 28.82 22.92
C ASP A 70 -3.35 27.50 22.67
N GLY A 71 -4.12 26.47 22.32
CA GLY A 71 -3.61 25.11 22.10
C GLY A 71 -3.35 24.30 23.36
N TYR A 72 -3.84 24.72 24.52
CA TYR A 72 -3.80 23.96 25.78
C TYR A 72 -5.19 23.91 26.44
N ALA A 73 -5.46 22.88 27.23
CA ALA A 73 -6.65 22.81 28.08
C ALA A 73 -6.35 22.08 29.40
N VAL A 74 -7.22 22.27 30.41
CA VAL A 74 -7.18 21.50 31.65
C VAL A 74 -7.81 20.13 31.36
N PRO A 75 -7.09 19.00 31.52
CA PRO A 75 -7.69 17.69 31.34
C PRO A 75 -8.65 17.40 32.49
N ALA A 76 -9.73 16.67 32.20
CA ALA A 76 -10.73 16.30 33.21
C ALA A 76 -10.12 15.58 34.43
N SER A 77 -9.04 14.81 34.21
CA SER A 77 -8.29 14.13 35.28
C SER A 77 -7.52 15.08 36.22
N LYS A 78 -7.29 16.34 35.84
CA LYS A 78 -6.60 17.35 36.65
C LYS A 78 -7.51 18.42 37.23
N GLU A 79 -8.80 18.46 36.92
CA GLU A 79 -9.71 19.51 37.41
C GLU A 79 -9.63 19.70 38.93
N ASN A 80 -9.53 18.61 39.68
CA ASN A 80 -9.43 18.63 41.15
C ASN A 80 -7.99 18.52 41.68
N ALA A 81 -6.99 18.50 40.82
CA ALA A 81 -5.60 18.48 41.23
C ALA A 81 -5.19 19.87 41.74
N ILE A 82 -4.43 19.91 42.84
CA ILE A 82 -3.84 21.15 43.36
C ILE A 82 -2.81 21.66 42.36
N GLY A 83 -3.00 22.89 41.91
CA GLY A 83 -2.15 23.55 40.93
C GLY A 83 -2.66 24.96 40.65
N SER A 84 -1.73 25.87 40.41
CA SER A 84 -2.05 27.29 40.13
C SER A 84 -1.32 27.83 38.92
N THR A 85 -0.45 27.02 38.32
CA THR A 85 0.35 27.41 37.17
C THR A 85 -0.09 26.67 35.91
N LYS A 86 0.26 27.25 34.75
CA LYS A 86 0.05 26.61 33.44
C LYS A 86 0.67 25.21 33.40
N GLN A 87 1.89 25.04 33.89
CA GLN A 87 2.63 23.78 33.82
C GLN A 87 1.98 22.67 34.66
N GLU A 88 1.33 23.04 35.76
CA GLU A 88 0.62 22.10 36.63
C GLU A 88 -0.72 21.69 36.03
N CYS A 89 -1.47 22.67 35.50
CA CYS A 89 -2.88 22.50 35.18
C CYS A 89 -3.21 22.25 33.71
N CYS A 90 -2.38 22.74 32.79
CA CYS A 90 -2.68 22.71 31.37
C CYS A 90 -1.89 21.63 30.64
N GLU A 91 -2.55 20.91 29.74
CA GLU A 91 -1.95 19.97 28.82
C GLU A 91 -2.16 20.43 27.37
N PRO A 92 -1.19 20.16 26.48
CA PRO A 92 -1.30 20.56 25.08
C PRO A 92 -2.42 19.81 24.36
N LEU A 93 -3.13 20.51 23.50
CA LEU A 93 -4.09 19.98 22.55
C LEU A 93 -3.39 19.55 21.26
N CYS A 94 -4.02 18.68 20.49
CA CYS A 94 -3.53 18.32 19.16
C CYS A 94 -3.39 19.51 18.21
N SER A 95 -4.13 20.61 18.41
CA SER A 95 -3.93 21.85 17.64
C SER A 95 -2.55 22.48 17.83
N ALA A 96 -1.86 22.20 18.95
CA ALA A 96 -0.49 22.65 19.21
C ALA A 96 0.56 21.60 18.80
N PHE A 97 0.14 20.39 18.42
CA PHE A 97 1.04 19.29 18.09
C PHE A 97 1.58 19.41 16.65
N HIS A 98 2.88 19.20 16.48
CA HIS A 98 3.52 19.19 15.17
C HIS A 98 3.69 17.76 14.66
N CYS A 99 3.02 17.43 13.56
CA CYS A 99 3.07 16.10 12.96
C CYS A 99 4.44 15.81 12.32
N SER A 100 4.96 14.60 12.53
CA SER A 100 6.22 14.14 11.91
C SER A 100 6.09 13.98 10.39
N PRO A 101 7.21 13.87 9.64
CA PRO A 101 7.16 13.60 8.20
C PRO A 101 6.32 12.38 7.84
N GLY A 102 5.42 12.57 6.87
CA GLY A 102 4.45 11.58 6.42
C GLY A 102 3.15 11.54 7.23
N TRP A 103 2.91 12.53 8.07
CA TRP A 103 1.65 12.77 8.77
C TRP A 103 1.14 14.19 8.51
N LYS A 104 -0.17 14.38 8.64
CA LYS A 104 -0.83 15.69 8.55
C LYS A 104 -1.77 15.91 9.73
N PRO A 105 -1.97 17.15 10.21
CA PRO A 105 -2.90 17.41 11.31
C PRO A 105 -4.29 16.87 11.00
N ASP A 106 -4.90 16.19 11.98
CA ASP A 106 -6.27 15.71 11.87
C ASP A 106 -7.24 16.82 12.27
N PRO A 107 -8.03 17.39 11.33
CA PRO A 107 -8.96 18.47 11.66
C PRO A 107 -10.06 18.05 12.63
N VAL A 108 -10.32 16.74 12.77
CA VAL A 108 -11.34 16.21 13.69
C VAL A 108 -10.83 16.12 15.12
N LYS A 109 -9.51 16.05 15.32
CA LYS A 109 -8.90 15.79 16.63
C LYS A 109 -8.26 17.02 17.26
N VAL A 110 -8.48 18.22 16.71
CA VAL A 110 -7.82 19.47 17.14
C VAL A 110 -7.92 19.77 18.64
N THR A 111 -9.01 19.38 19.31
CA THR A 111 -9.24 19.57 20.76
C THR A 111 -8.89 18.35 21.61
N ALA A 112 -8.32 17.29 21.05
CA ALA A 112 -7.92 16.13 21.83
C ALA A 112 -6.70 16.45 22.70
N LEU A 113 -6.77 16.06 23.97
CA LEU A 113 -5.68 16.15 24.96
C LEU A 113 -4.71 14.98 24.78
N GLN A 114 -3.97 15.02 23.69
CA GLN A 114 -3.00 13.99 23.30
C GLN A 114 -1.80 14.65 22.63
N HIS A 115 -0.69 13.91 22.52
CA HIS A 115 0.57 14.48 22.05
C HIS A 115 1.42 13.48 21.26
N SER A 116 0.80 12.78 20.31
CA SER A 116 1.48 11.86 19.38
C SER A 116 0.91 11.95 17.97
N ASP A 117 1.66 11.47 16.98
CA ASP A 117 1.21 11.42 15.58
C ASP A 117 -0.07 10.58 15.42
N GLU A 118 -0.14 9.41 16.05
CA GLU A 118 -1.31 8.53 15.98
C GLU A 118 -2.57 9.19 16.59
N ALA A 119 -2.38 10.00 17.63
CA ALA A 119 -3.46 10.63 18.34
C ALA A 119 -3.90 11.95 17.69
N CYS A 120 -2.99 12.71 17.07
CA CYS A 120 -3.28 14.08 16.59
C CYS A 120 -3.25 14.23 15.07
N CYS A 121 -2.72 13.25 14.35
CA CYS A 121 -2.44 13.36 12.93
C CYS A 121 -3.07 12.19 12.15
N GLN A 122 -3.13 12.36 10.84
CA GLN A 122 -3.54 11.36 9.86
C GLN A 122 -2.34 10.95 9.01
N LYS A 123 -2.22 9.65 8.74
CA LYS A 123 -1.16 9.13 7.87
C LYS A 123 -1.36 9.65 6.45
N THR A 124 -0.26 10.04 5.84
CA THR A 124 -0.22 10.37 4.41
C THR A 124 0.30 9.19 3.60
N CYS A 125 0.15 9.28 2.28
CA CYS A 125 0.70 8.30 1.35
C CYS A 125 2.23 8.17 1.43
N ALA A 126 2.96 9.14 2.02
CA ALA A 126 4.39 8.98 2.29
C ALA A 126 4.70 7.79 3.21
N LYS A 127 3.79 7.43 4.13
CA LYS A 127 3.92 6.29 5.05
C LYS A 127 3.23 5.02 4.54
N TYR A 128 2.45 5.12 3.46
CA TYR A 128 1.71 3.99 2.92
C TYR A 128 2.60 3.08 2.06
N LYS A 129 2.45 1.77 2.24
CA LYS A 129 3.12 0.75 1.42
C LYS A 129 2.09 0.10 0.51
N CYS A 130 2.28 0.23 -0.79
CA CYS A 130 1.40 -0.37 -1.79
C CYS A 130 1.44 -1.90 -1.72
N GLY A 131 0.29 -2.53 -1.99
CA GLY A 131 0.18 -3.98 -2.10
C GLY A 131 0.89 -4.56 -3.33
N LYS A 132 0.86 -5.89 -3.47
CA LYS A 132 1.40 -6.59 -4.65
C LYS A 132 0.65 -6.15 -5.93
N GLY A 133 1.38 -5.92 -7.02
CA GLY A 133 0.82 -5.40 -8.27
C GLY A 133 0.41 -3.92 -8.23
N TRP A 134 0.87 -3.17 -7.22
CA TRP A 134 0.66 -1.73 -7.09
C TRP A 134 2.00 -1.01 -6.89
N LYS A 135 2.07 0.22 -7.38
CA LYS A 135 3.23 1.11 -7.20
C LYS A 135 2.75 2.45 -6.66
N LYS A 136 3.58 3.10 -5.84
CA LYS A 136 3.25 4.42 -5.28
C LYS A 136 3.10 5.45 -6.42
N LYS A 137 2.01 6.20 -6.43
CA LYS A 137 1.79 7.29 -7.38
C LYS A 137 2.83 8.39 -7.17
N ALA A 138 3.37 8.94 -8.26
CA ALA A 138 4.26 10.08 -8.16
C ALA A 138 3.52 11.33 -7.67
N GLY A 139 4.13 12.07 -6.73
CA GLY A 139 3.59 13.35 -6.26
C GLY A 139 2.41 13.26 -5.27
N THR A 140 2.05 12.07 -4.79
CA THR A 140 0.94 11.90 -3.83
C THR A 140 1.41 11.83 -2.38
N ASP A 141 2.69 12.03 -2.08
CA ASP A 141 3.27 11.84 -0.74
C ASP A 141 2.52 12.60 0.36
N ASP A 142 2.04 13.80 0.05
CA ASP A 142 1.31 14.66 0.97
C ASP A 142 -0.20 14.37 1.04
N PHE A 143 -0.72 13.41 0.27
CA PHE A 143 -2.16 13.11 0.30
C PHE A 143 -2.48 12.29 1.54
N VAL A 144 -3.55 12.65 2.24
CA VAL A 144 -4.08 11.83 3.33
C VAL A 144 -4.71 10.58 2.71
N GLY A 145 -4.25 9.40 3.15
CA GLY A 145 -4.70 8.15 2.58
C GLY A 145 -3.97 6.95 3.19
N VAL A 146 -4.70 5.84 3.35
CA VAL A 146 -4.19 4.58 3.91
C VAL A 146 -4.61 3.37 3.07
N ASP A 147 -4.90 3.60 1.80
CA ASP A 147 -5.33 2.57 0.85
C ASP A 147 -4.66 2.72 -0.52
N ASP A 148 -4.62 1.60 -1.26
CA ASP A 148 -4.02 1.52 -2.59
C ASP A 148 -4.70 2.46 -3.58
N SER A 149 -6.02 2.67 -3.48
CA SER A 149 -6.76 3.50 -4.44
C SER A 149 -6.36 4.97 -4.38
N THR A 150 -6.01 5.45 -3.18
CA THR A 150 -5.56 6.81 -2.92
C THR A 150 -4.08 6.94 -3.26
N CYS A 151 -3.23 6.08 -2.71
CA CYS A 151 -1.79 6.27 -2.69
C CYS A 151 -1.02 5.56 -3.81
N CYS A 152 -1.65 4.62 -4.50
CA CYS A 152 -0.99 3.72 -5.43
C CYS A 152 -1.72 3.65 -6.78
N GLU A 153 -0.98 3.23 -7.79
CA GLU A 153 -1.46 2.94 -9.13
C GLU A 153 -1.14 1.49 -9.49
N LYS A 154 -1.98 0.89 -10.33
CA LYS A 154 -1.83 -0.50 -10.74
C LYS A 154 -0.56 -0.65 -11.57
N THR A 155 0.15 -1.75 -11.36
CA THR A 155 1.25 -2.15 -12.23
C THR A 155 0.77 -3.19 -13.24
N CYS A 156 1.58 -3.38 -14.27
CA CYS A 156 1.31 -4.38 -15.30
C CYS A 156 1.29 -5.81 -14.78
N GLU A 157 1.78 -6.09 -13.57
CA GLU A 157 1.61 -7.40 -12.91
C GLU A 157 0.13 -7.78 -12.79
N GLN A 158 -0.77 -6.82 -12.51
CA GLN A 158 -2.22 -7.07 -12.43
C GLN A 158 -2.93 -7.17 -13.78
N TYR A 159 -2.18 -7.05 -14.88
CA TYR A 159 -2.72 -7.06 -16.23
C TYR A 159 -2.24 -8.28 -17.06
N GLN A 160 -1.27 -9.05 -16.55
CA GLN A 160 -0.65 -10.14 -17.33
C GLN A 160 -1.66 -11.19 -17.80
N ASP A 161 -2.64 -11.52 -16.98
CA ASP A 161 -3.72 -12.48 -17.27
C ASP A 161 -4.76 -11.94 -18.28
N LYS A 162 -4.73 -10.63 -18.56
CA LYS A 162 -5.62 -9.95 -19.52
C LYS A 162 -4.97 -9.77 -20.89
N CYS A 163 -3.69 -10.11 -21.02
CA CYS A 163 -3.03 -10.18 -22.33
C CYS A 163 -3.64 -11.34 -23.12
N THR A 164 -4.53 -11.01 -24.06
CA THR A 164 -5.29 -11.97 -24.88
C THR A 164 -5.32 -11.51 -26.34
N GLY A 165 -5.70 -12.41 -27.25
CA GLY A 165 -5.77 -12.13 -28.69
C GLY A 165 -4.38 -11.96 -29.26
N ASP A 166 -4.07 -10.73 -29.69
CA ASP A 166 -2.82 -10.41 -30.37
C ASP A 166 -1.74 -9.83 -29.41
N TYR A 167 -1.94 -10.06 -28.11
CA TYR A 167 -1.03 -9.65 -27.05
C TYR A 167 -0.68 -10.85 -26.17
N ALA A 168 0.59 -10.93 -25.79
CA ALA A 168 1.11 -11.92 -24.85
C ALA A 168 1.63 -11.26 -23.56
N PRO A 169 1.64 -11.97 -22.42
CA PRO A 169 2.23 -11.49 -21.18
C PRO A 169 3.67 -10.97 -21.36
N ASN A 170 4.00 -9.87 -20.68
CA ASN A 170 5.33 -9.28 -20.63
C ASN A 170 5.85 -9.16 -19.19
N PRO A 171 6.45 -10.23 -18.63
CA PRO A 171 6.97 -10.20 -17.26
C PRO A 171 8.00 -9.10 -16.99
N ALA A 172 8.71 -8.64 -18.02
CA ALA A 172 9.70 -7.55 -17.90
C ALA A 172 9.06 -6.21 -17.51
N LEU A 173 7.75 -6.03 -17.73
CA LEU A 173 7.01 -4.82 -17.38
C LEU A 173 6.21 -4.94 -16.08
N ASN A 174 6.30 -6.04 -15.33
CA ASN A 174 5.48 -6.26 -14.12
C ASN A 174 5.50 -5.11 -13.10
N ASN A 175 6.62 -4.37 -13.00
CA ASN A 175 6.79 -3.24 -12.08
C ASN A 175 6.50 -1.86 -12.70
N THR A 176 6.07 -1.83 -13.96
CA THR A 176 5.72 -0.62 -14.70
C THR A 176 4.28 -0.22 -14.36
N ALA A 177 4.05 1.06 -14.09
CA ALA A 177 2.71 1.60 -13.89
C ALA A 177 1.91 1.49 -15.19
N GLY A 178 0.74 0.89 -15.14
CA GLY A 178 -0.06 0.63 -16.32
C GLY A 178 -1.15 -0.39 -16.09
N ASN A 179 -2.19 -0.31 -16.92
CA ASN A 179 -3.37 -1.17 -16.84
C ASN A 179 -4.03 -1.38 -18.22
N THR A 180 -3.24 -1.28 -19.29
CA THR A 180 -3.72 -1.48 -20.67
C THR A 180 -2.81 -2.45 -21.41
N ALA A 181 -3.33 -3.15 -22.41
CA ALA A 181 -2.56 -4.13 -23.18
C ALA A 181 -1.32 -3.50 -23.84
N ASN A 182 -1.47 -2.31 -24.42
CA ASN A 182 -0.39 -1.59 -25.10
C ASN A 182 0.77 -1.20 -24.18
N VAL A 183 0.50 -1.03 -22.88
CA VAL A 183 1.52 -0.68 -21.88
C VAL A 183 2.08 -1.94 -21.21
N CYS A 184 1.27 -2.97 -21.03
CA CYS A 184 1.59 -4.08 -20.12
C CYS A 184 1.87 -5.43 -20.79
N CYS A 185 1.54 -5.56 -22.07
CA CYS A 185 1.72 -6.78 -22.83
C CYS A 185 2.76 -6.57 -23.95
N LYS A 186 3.26 -7.66 -24.54
CA LYS A 186 3.98 -7.61 -25.82
C LYS A 186 3.01 -7.90 -26.93
N LYS A 187 3.16 -7.25 -28.08
CA LYS A 187 2.43 -7.66 -29.28
C LYS A 187 2.93 -9.03 -29.73
N THR A 188 2.04 -9.79 -30.33
CA THR A 188 2.39 -11.01 -31.06
C THR A 188 2.42 -10.71 -32.55
N CYS A 189 2.95 -11.64 -33.33
CA CYS A 189 2.96 -11.52 -34.78
C CYS A 189 1.56 -11.46 -35.41
N ALA A 190 0.48 -11.71 -34.65
CA ALA A 190 -0.88 -11.63 -35.14
C ALA A 190 -1.31 -10.20 -35.56
N LEU A 191 -0.65 -9.15 -35.01
CA LEU A 191 -0.82 -7.75 -35.44
C LEU A 191 0.20 -7.31 -36.49
N PHE A 192 1.17 -8.15 -36.82
CA PHE A 192 2.22 -7.78 -37.75
C PHE A 192 1.70 -7.79 -39.20
N SER A 193 2.18 -6.86 -40.03
CA SER A 193 1.85 -6.82 -41.46
C SER A 193 3.10 -7.07 -42.27
N CYS A 194 3.12 -8.17 -43.02
CA CYS A 194 4.26 -8.56 -43.82
C CYS A 194 4.41 -7.64 -45.04
N ASN A 195 5.62 -7.14 -45.28
CA ASN A 195 5.96 -6.40 -46.49
C ASN A 195 5.98 -7.33 -47.71
N ALA A 196 6.39 -8.59 -47.50
CA ALA A 196 6.34 -9.64 -48.51
C ALA A 196 5.94 -10.98 -47.86
N GLY A 197 5.21 -11.80 -48.62
CA GLY A 197 4.77 -13.11 -48.14
C GLY A 197 3.50 -13.07 -47.29
N GLN A 198 3.44 -13.86 -46.23
CA GLN A 198 2.29 -14.01 -45.35
C GLN A 198 2.70 -14.19 -43.88
N ILE A 199 1.77 -13.93 -42.97
CA ILE A 199 1.95 -14.17 -41.53
C ILE A 199 2.03 -15.68 -41.27
N LYS A 200 2.95 -16.08 -40.38
CA LYS A 200 3.10 -17.49 -39.95
C LYS A 200 1.83 -18.02 -39.27
N PRO A 201 1.45 -19.31 -39.46
CA PRO A 201 0.19 -19.86 -38.91
C PRO A 201 0.04 -19.73 -37.39
N ASN A 202 1.15 -19.82 -36.65
CA ASN A 202 1.22 -19.73 -35.19
C ASN A 202 1.53 -18.29 -34.71
N ALA A 203 1.23 -17.26 -35.52
CA ALA A 203 1.57 -15.87 -35.20
C ALA A 203 1.05 -15.35 -33.85
N LYS A 204 -0.02 -15.94 -33.30
CA LYS A 204 -0.52 -15.61 -31.95
C LYS A 204 0.40 -16.07 -30.83
N GLU A 205 1.28 -17.03 -31.10
CA GLU A 205 2.23 -17.61 -30.13
C GLU A 205 3.63 -17.01 -30.27
N ILE A 206 3.91 -16.32 -31.39
CA ILE A 206 5.20 -15.68 -31.66
C ILE A 206 5.20 -14.28 -31.05
N ILE A 207 6.03 -14.08 -30.02
CA ILE A 207 6.19 -12.81 -29.31
C ILE A 207 7.38 -12.05 -29.91
N ASP A 208 7.16 -11.46 -31.08
CA ASP A 208 8.14 -10.67 -31.83
C ASP A 208 7.41 -9.62 -32.68
N GLU A 209 8.14 -8.62 -33.15
CA GLU A 209 7.63 -7.54 -34.02
C GLU A 209 8.51 -7.35 -35.27
N SER A 210 9.37 -8.32 -35.59
CA SER A 210 10.23 -8.29 -36.77
C SER A 210 9.64 -9.08 -37.94
N GLU A 211 9.96 -8.65 -39.16
CA GLU A 211 9.51 -9.30 -40.40
C GLU A 211 9.94 -10.78 -40.42
N ASP A 212 11.22 -11.08 -40.16
CA ASP A 212 11.74 -12.46 -40.23
C ASP A 212 11.09 -13.40 -39.19
N ALA A 213 10.76 -12.87 -38.02
CA ALA A 213 10.11 -13.63 -36.98
C ALA A 213 8.63 -13.88 -37.30
N CYS A 214 7.93 -12.91 -37.87
CA CYS A 214 6.48 -12.95 -38.05
C CYS A 214 6.02 -13.45 -39.42
N CYS A 215 6.85 -13.29 -40.44
CA CYS A 215 6.50 -13.51 -41.83
C CYS A 215 7.27 -14.68 -42.43
N GLU A 216 6.66 -15.27 -43.43
CA GLU A 216 7.23 -16.32 -44.24
C GLU A 216 6.78 -16.16 -45.70
N ALA A 217 7.46 -16.84 -46.61
CA ALA A 217 7.12 -16.77 -48.03
C ALA A 217 5.67 -17.24 -48.30
N ALA A 218 5.02 -16.66 -49.31
CA ALA A 218 3.63 -16.99 -49.66
C ALA A 218 3.47 -18.47 -50.05
N GLU A 219 4.53 -19.07 -50.59
CA GLU A 219 4.59 -20.48 -50.98
C GLU A 219 4.54 -21.42 -49.76
N CYS A 220 4.88 -20.98 -48.55
CA CYS A 220 4.92 -21.84 -47.37
C CYS A 220 3.55 -22.47 -47.04
N ALA A 221 2.46 -21.72 -47.23
CA ALA A 221 1.10 -22.26 -47.08
C ALA A 221 0.81 -23.42 -48.06
N VAL A 222 1.35 -23.36 -49.28
CA VAL A 222 1.21 -24.44 -50.27
C VAL A 222 1.94 -25.70 -49.81
N PHE A 223 3.12 -25.57 -49.19
CA PHE A 223 3.89 -26.70 -48.70
C PHE A 223 3.24 -27.40 -47.50
N ARG A 224 2.66 -26.65 -46.56
CA ARG A 224 1.95 -27.25 -45.39
C ARG A 224 0.72 -28.07 -45.79
N GLY A 225 0.07 -27.72 -46.90
CA GLY A 225 -1.09 -28.48 -47.41
C GLY A 225 -0.73 -29.78 -48.14
N LYS A 226 0.55 -30.04 -48.42
CA LYS A 226 0.99 -31.19 -49.22
C LYS A 226 1.34 -32.39 -48.35
N LYS A 227 0.96 -33.58 -48.81
CA LYS A 227 1.33 -34.86 -48.18
C LYS A 227 2.72 -35.30 -48.63
N VAL A 228 3.54 -35.74 -47.69
CA VAL A 228 4.79 -36.44 -48.00
C VAL A 228 4.45 -37.78 -48.63
N ILE A 229 5.08 -38.10 -49.75
CA ILE A 229 4.91 -39.37 -50.44
C ILE A 229 6.24 -40.12 -50.53
N ASP A 230 6.15 -41.44 -50.42
CA ASP A 230 7.28 -42.34 -50.64
C ASP A 230 7.34 -42.74 -52.13
N GLY A 231 8.55 -42.86 -52.70
CA GLY A 231 8.76 -43.23 -54.11
C GLY A 231 8.78 -42.08 -55.13
N GLY A 232 8.73 -40.81 -54.70
CA GLY A 232 8.89 -39.65 -55.59
C GLY A 232 7.62 -39.23 -56.35
N CYS A 233 7.72 -38.18 -57.16
CA CYS A 233 6.56 -37.58 -57.84
C CYS A 233 6.08 -38.34 -59.09
N ASN A 234 6.84 -39.31 -59.60
CA ASN A 234 6.56 -39.97 -60.88
C ASN A 234 5.34 -40.91 -60.79
N GLY A 235 4.49 -40.91 -61.83
CA GLY A 235 3.33 -41.81 -61.94
C GLY A 235 2.08 -41.36 -61.17
N LEU A 236 2.13 -40.22 -60.47
CA LEU A 236 0.95 -39.62 -59.86
C LEU A 236 0.03 -39.02 -60.94
N ASP A 237 -1.27 -39.19 -60.76
CA ASP A 237 -2.26 -38.42 -61.51
C ASP A 237 -2.21 -36.92 -61.15
N LYS A 238 -2.88 -36.09 -61.96
CA LYS A 238 -2.87 -34.63 -61.80
C LYS A 238 -3.26 -34.17 -60.39
N GLU A 239 -4.28 -34.78 -59.80
CA GLU A 239 -4.80 -34.40 -58.48
C GLU A 239 -3.83 -34.80 -57.36
N LYS A 240 -3.36 -36.04 -57.35
CA LYS A 240 -2.37 -36.52 -56.38
C LYS A 240 -1.05 -35.78 -56.52
N CYS A 241 -0.63 -35.45 -57.74
CA CYS A 241 0.58 -34.67 -58.00
C CYS A 241 0.52 -33.30 -57.33
N ALA A 242 -0.60 -32.56 -57.51
CA ALA A 242 -0.78 -31.25 -56.91
C ALA A 242 -0.81 -31.30 -55.37
N ALA A 243 -1.27 -32.39 -54.77
CA ALA A 243 -1.36 -32.58 -53.33
C ALA A 243 -0.11 -33.18 -52.66
N SER A 244 0.97 -33.47 -53.42
CA SER A 244 2.14 -34.19 -52.90
C SER A 244 3.41 -33.34 -52.79
N LYS A 245 4.30 -33.72 -51.87
CA LYS A 245 5.68 -33.24 -51.71
C LYS A 245 6.64 -34.42 -51.46
N LEU A 246 7.92 -34.21 -51.78
CA LEU A 246 9.01 -35.13 -51.54
C LEU A 246 9.96 -34.54 -50.49
N GLU A 247 10.49 -35.38 -49.60
CA GLU A 247 11.57 -35.02 -48.68
C GLU A 247 12.87 -35.66 -49.18
N LEU A 248 13.91 -34.86 -49.38
CA LEU A 248 15.23 -35.31 -49.80
C LEU A 248 16.25 -34.90 -48.76
N LYS A 249 17.09 -35.85 -48.31
CA LYS A 249 18.22 -35.51 -47.46
C LYS A 249 19.32 -34.84 -48.27
N ASN A 250 19.63 -33.59 -47.94
CA ASN A 250 20.72 -32.83 -48.52
C ASN A 250 22.04 -33.27 -47.89
N THR A 251 22.96 -33.79 -48.71
CA THR A 251 24.24 -34.34 -48.23
C THR A 251 25.23 -33.27 -47.78
N ASP A 252 25.11 -32.06 -48.31
CA ASP A 252 26.06 -30.99 -48.06
C ASP A 252 25.72 -30.25 -46.75
N THR A 253 24.43 -30.07 -46.48
CA THR A 253 23.94 -29.41 -45.26
C THR A 253 23.53 -30.37 -44.16
N ASN A 254 23.40 -31.68 -44.48
CA ASN A 254 22.83 -32.72 -43.62
C ASN A 254 21.38 -32.44 -43.15
N ASN A 255 20.65 -31.54 -43.83
CA ASN A 255 19.24 -31.22 -43.57
C ASN A 255 18.31 -31.95 -44.55
N THR A 256 17.00 -31.95 -44.28
CA THR A 256 15.97 -32.46 -45.21
C THR A 256 15.37 -31.31 -46.01
N ASP A 257 15.52 -31.34 -47.33
CA ASP A 257 14.88 -30.42 -48.26
C ASP A 257 13.50 -30.95 -48.66
N GLU A 258 12.49 -30.08 -48.65
CA GLU A 258 11.16 -30.41 -49.17
C GLU A 258 10.99 -29.88 -50.59
N LEU A 259 10.47 -30.71 -51.49
CA LEU A 259 10.24 -30.37 -52.91
C LEU A 259 8.79 -30.64 -53.28
N ALA A 260 8.09 -29.62 -53.80
CA ALA A 260 6.70 -29.78 -54.22
C ALA A 260 6.63 -30.58 -55.53
N CYS A 261 5.73 -31.55 -55.64
CA CYS A 261 5.42 -32.16 -56.93
C CYS A 261 4.67 -31.16 -57.84
N THR A 262 5.04 -31.11 -59.12
CA THR A 262 4.48 -30.19 -60.14
C THR A 262 4.02 -30.98 -61.36
N TRP A 263 2.75 -30.82 -61.72
CA TRP A 263 2.16 -31.42 -62.91
C TRP A 263 2.51 -30.61 -64.16
N ARG A 264 3.00 -31.28 -65.21
CA ARG A 264 3.24 -30.67 -66.52
C ARG A 264 2.21 -31.16 -67.52
N GLY A 265 1.19 -30.34 -67.74
CA GLY A 265 0.04 -30.66 -68.58
C GLY A 265 0.42 -31.06 -70.00
N ASP A 266 1.43 -30.41 -70.57
CA ASP A 266 1.88 -30.65 -71.95
C ASP A 266 2.37 -32.08 -72.21
N TYR A 267 2.82 -32.76 -71.14
CA TYR A 267 3.38 -34.10 -71.21
C TYR A 267 2.55 -35.14 -70.45
N GLY A 268 1.54 -34.70 -69.69
CA GLY A 268 0.75 -35.60 -68.84
C GLY A 268 1.58 -36.30 -67.74
N ILE A 269 2.63 -35.65 -67.24
CA ILE A 269 3.53 -36.22 -66.23
C ILE A 269 3.62 -35.33 -64.98
N CYS A 270 3.86 -35.96 -63.84
CA CYS A 270 4.20 -35.30 -62.58
C CYS A 270 5.71 -35.33 -62.36
N SER A 271 6.30 -34.19 -61.98
CA SER A 271 7.76 -34.01 -61.81
C SER A 271 8.10 -33.30 -60.50
N VAL A 272 9.34 -33.42 -60.05
CA VAL A 272 9.85 -32.66 -58.90
C VAL A 272 9.88 -31.16 -59.26
N GLY A 273 9.26 -30.34 -58.43
CA GLY A 273 9.10 -28.91 -58.63
C GLY A 273 10.11 -28.08 -57.84
N LYS A 274 9.67 -26.87 -57.44
CA LYS A 274 10.50 -25.93 -56.69
C LYS A 274 10.77 -26.43 -55.26
N PRO A 275 11.96 -26.15 -54.70
CA PRO A 275 12.24 -26.40 -53.29
C PRO A 275 11.39 -25.49 -52.39
N LYS A 276 11.11 -25.96 -51.18
CA LYS A 276 10.54 -25.17 -50.09
C LYS A 276 11.49 -24.02 -49.78
N PRO A 277 11.02 -22.77 -49.76
CA PRO A 277 11.82 -21.66 -49.29
C PRO A 277 12.37 -21.94 -47.88
N LEU A 278 13.65 -21.64 -47.63
CA LEU A 278 14.27 -21.82 -46.31
C LEU A 278 13.59 -21.01 -45.19
N SER A 279 12.84 -19.97 -45.56
CA SER A 279 12.06 -19.14 -44.64
C SER A 279 10.75 -19.78 -44.16
N CYS A 280 10.38 -20.96 -44.67
CA CYS A 280 9.15 -21.62 -44.27
C CYS A 280 9.33 -22.32 -42.92
N SER A 281 8.67 -21.78 -41.90
CA SER A 281 8.50 -22.42 -40.59
C SER A 281 7.53 -23.61 -40.70
N ASP A 282 7.89 -24.70 -40.01
CA ASP A 282 7.01 -25.87 -39.83
C ASP A 282 5.85 -25.56 -38.87
#